data_AF-A0A917QUY1-F1
#
_entry.id   AF-A0A917QUY1-F1
#
_cell.length_a   1.000
_cell.length_b   1.000
_cell.length_c   1.000
_cell.angle_alpha   90.00
_cell.angle_beta   90.00
_cell.angle_gamma   90.00
#
_symmetry.space_group_name_H-M   'P 1'
#
loop_
_entity.id
_entity.type
_entity.pdbx_description
1 polymer ?
#
loop_
_entity_poly.entity_id
_entity_poly.type
_entity_poly.pdbx_seq_one_letter_code
_entity_poly.pdbx_strand_id
1 'polypeptide(L)'
;MVTKQQVNPAEMLRDQVRTAAELVPLQTDPVLLQQRSKLEMRREAQNARRIRRAYRRDALAAELEEVRALRRARRAVRREEQTRRSMERLASVELRRLQTYRRAMWTSRGLVVLVCAALAWSAVNVQSNLAAGMSPTDPLWWLSFAVEVVISGFVVALMLVATSASLWGVDLDRGKMVRFEIGLMAVTVGLNVGPHLAAGEWGTAAQFSAAPVMVGAGMWLHGWIAQRYSLILAEADSRVATAEAQEAVLPERAAVEGSSAPAGANSESAPMAHLDLRRLAEEIVDKVGYSNHYMPDRVRVVEIVETILTTYESGESVDAIANQLNLHTADVVEVIDQAGRLVDEHADAFTVTVT
;
A
#
# COMPACT_ATOMS: atom_id res chain seq x y z
N MET A 1 50.62 102.76 4.41
CA MET A 1 50.88 101.65 5.35
C MET A 1 49.71 101.61 6.33
N VAL A 2 48.85 100.59 6.27
CA VAL A 2 47.71 100.41 7.19
C VAL A 2 48.02 99.23 8.09
N THR A 3 48.08 99.49 9.39
CA THR A 3 48.54 98.59 10.45
C THR A 3 47.53 97.44 10.64
N LYS A 4 47.96 96.19 10.45
CA LYS A 4 47.18 95.00 10.83
C LYS A 4 47.03 94.99 12.35
N GLN A 5 45.84 95.31 12.84
CA GLN A 5 45.47 95.20 14.24
C GLN A 5 45.47 93.71 14.61
N GLN A 6 46.50 93.28 15.35
CA GLN A 6 46.56 91.93 15.90
C GLN A 6 45.44 91.77 16.92
N VAL A 7 44.41 91.01 16.56
CA VAL A 7 43.34 90.64 17.50
C VAL A 7 43.97 89.75 18.57
N ASN A 8 43.95 90.22 19.81
CA ASN A 8 44.56 89.52 20.93
C ASN A 8 43.71 88.28 21.28
N PRO A 9 44.23 87.05 21.15
CA PRO A 9 43.47 85.82 21.41
C PRO A 9 42.95 85.75 22.86
N ALA A 10 43.61 86.43 23.81
CA ALA A 10 43.17 86.51 25.19
C ALA A 10 41.88 87.35 25.36
N GLU A 11 41.67 88.37 24.52
CA GLU A 11 40.47 89.20 24.54
C GLU A 11 39.27 88.46 23.93
N MET A 12 39.49 87.74 22.83
CA MET A 12 38.45 86.88 22.24
C MET A 12 37.96 85.81 23.21
N LEU A 13 38.88 85.17 23.94
CA LEU A 13 38.51 84.15 24.92
C LEU A 13 37.68 84.74 26.06
N ARG A 14 38.05 85.95 26.55
CA ARG A 14 37.29 86.67 27.58
C ARG A 14 35.88 87.03 27.11
N ASP A 15 35.75 87.49 25.87
CA ASP A 15 34.44 87.81 25.29
C ASP A 15 33.58 86.56 25.09
N GLN A 16 34.19 85.43 24.68
CA GLN A 16 33.48 84.14 24.58
C GLN A 16 33.04 83.63 25.95
N VAL A 17 33.89 83.73 26.98
CA VAL A 17 33.54 83.33 28.35
C VAL A 17 32.45 84.22 28.92
N ARG A 18 32.50 85.54 28.68
CA ARG A 18 31.44 86.48 29.08
C ARG A 18 30.12 86.13 28.40
N THR A 19 30.14 85.93 27.08
CA THR A 19 28.95 85.54 26.32
C THR A 19 28.40 84.20 26.80
N ALA A 20 29.27 83.21 27.06
CA ALA A 20 28.84 81.93 27.59
C ALA A 20 28.20 82.09 28.98
N ALA A 21 28.81 82.86 29.87
CA ALA A 21 28.29 83.14 31.22
C ALA A 21 26.93 83.86 31.20
N GLU A 22 26.71 84.75 30.23
CA GLU A 22 25.41 85.42 30.01
C GLU A 22 24.34 84.46 29.46
N LEU A 23 24.74 83.42 28.73
CA LEU A 23 23.84 82.41 28.17
C LEU A 23 23.51 81.27 29.14
N VAL A 24 24.34 80.99 30.16
CA VAL A 24 24.11 79.91 31.13
C VAL A 24 22.75 80.02 31.84
N PRO A 25 22.30 81.19 32.35
CA PRO A 25 21.00 81.31 33.02
C PRO A 25 19.82 81.02 32.09
N LEU A 26 19.98 81.27 30.78
CA LEU A 26 18.95 81.03 29.77
C LEU A 26 18.85 79.54 29.38
N GLN A 27 19.87 78.72 29.67
CA GLN A 27 19.83 77.27 29.41
C GLN A 27 18.88 76.52 30.34
N THR A 28 18.64 77.06 31.54
CA THR A 28 17.78 76.46 32.56
C THR A 28 16.40 77.10 32.64
N ASP A 29 16.10 78.09 31.77
CA ASP A 29 14.80 78.74 31.74
C ASP A 29 13.72 77.73 31.29
N PRO A 30 12.76 77.36 32.17
CA PRO A 30 11.74 76.37 31.85
C PRO A 30 10.86 76.79 30.67
N VAL A 31 10.71 78.10 30.41
CA VAL A 31 9.91 78.60 29.27
C VAL A 31 10.61 78.35 27.95
N LEU A 32 11.94 78.52 27.89
CA LEU A 32 12.74 78.24 26.69
C LEU A 32 12.91 76.74 26.45
N LEU A 33 12.94 75.94 27.51
CA LEU A 33 12.98 74.47 27.42
C LEU A 33 11.64 73.88 26.94
N GLN A 34 10.51 74.54 27.22
CA GLN A 34 9.19 74.12 26.75
C GLN A 34 8.92 74.55 25.30
N GLN A 35 9.55 75.65 24.83
CA GLN A 35 9.46 76.08 23.44
C GLN A 35 10.34 75.22 22.53
N ARG A 36 9.74 74.16 22.00
CA ARG A 36 10.39 73.31 21.00
C ARG A 36 10.72 74.06 19.72
N SER A 37 11.96 73.94 19.29
CA SER A 37 12.39 74.49 18.00
C SER A 37 11.68 73.80 16.83
N LYS A 38 11.55 74.49 15.69
CA LYS A 38 10.98 73.92 14.45
C LYS A 38 11.72 72.66 13.98
N LEU A 39 13.03 72.55 14.29
CA LEU A 39 13.84 71.38 13.97
C LEU A 39 13.49 70.18 14.87
N GLU A 40 13.29 70.41 16.17
CA GLU A 40 12.87 69.36 17.10
C GLU A 40 11.48 68.82 16.77
N MET A 41 10.52 69.70 16.45
CA MET A 41 9.19 69.27 15.99
C MET A 41 9.26 68.39 14.74
N ARG A 42 10.14 68.72 13.78
CA ARG A 42 10.36 67.89 12.58
C ARG A 42 11.01 66.54 12.91
N ARG A 43 11.99 66.52 13.81
CA ARG A 43 12.64 65.28 14.28
C ARG A 43 11.65 64.37 15.00
N GLU A 44 10.81 64.92 15.86
CA GLU A 44 9.77 64.17 16.57
C GLU A 44 8.71 63.63 15.60
N ALA A 45 8.25 64.44 14.64
CA ALA A 45 7.34 63.96 13.60
C ALA A 45 7.96 62.82 12.76
N GLN A 46 9.26 62.90 12.46
CA GLN A 46 9.98 61.84 11.76
C GLN A 46 10.11 60.57 12.62
N ASN A 47 10.40 60.71 13.91
CA ASN A 47 10.46 59.60 14.86
C ASN A 47 9.08 58.94 15.04
N ALA A 48 8.02 59.72 15.19
CA ALA A 48 6.65 59.21 15.26
C ALA A 48 6.28 58.43 13.99
N ARG A 49 6.69 58.90 12.79
CA ARG A 49 6.51 58.17 11.54
C ARG A 49 7.30 56.85 11.51
N ARG A 50 8.54 56.84 12.02
CA ARG A 50 9.37 55.62 12.12
C ARG A 50 8.73 54.61 13.07
N ILE A 51 8.30 55.04 14.24
CA ILE A 51 7.62 54.20 15.24
C ILE A 51 6.34 53.60 14.66
N ARG A 52 5.48 54.41 14.03
CA ARG A 52 4.25 53.91 13.37
C ARG A 52 4.51 52.94 12.21
N ARG A 53 5.67 53.03 11.56
CA ARG A 53 6.08 52.08 10.52
C ARG A 53 6.60 50.78 11.12
N ALA A 54 7.34 50.85 12.23
CA ALA A 54 7.80 49.68 12.98
C ALA A 54 6.60 48.88 13.52
N TYR A 55 5.68 49.52 14.25
CA TYR A 55 4.47 48.87 14.76
C TYR A 55 3.64 48.18 13.67
N ARG A 56 3.50 48.81 12.49
CA ARG A 56 2.79 48.20 11.36
C ARG A 56 3.50 46.96 10.81
N ARG A 57 4.84 46.95 10.81
CA ARG A 57 5.62 45.79 10.38
C ARG A 57 5.51 44.66 11.39
N ASP A 58 5.58 44.99 12.67
CA ASP A 58 5.49 44.00 13.75
C ASP A 58 4.11 43.34 13.80
N ALA A 59 3.03 44.13 13.62
CA ALA A 59 1.67 43.61 13.53
C ALA A 59 1.49 42.64 12.34
N LEU A 60 1.97 43.02 11.15
CA LEU A 60 1.93 42.14 9.97
C LEU A 60 2.78 40.88 10.15
N ALA A 61 3.93 40.99 10.84
CA ALA A 61 4.78 39.83 11.12
C ALA A 61 4.05 38.84 12.05
N ALA A 62 3.37 39.33 13.09
CA ALA A 62 2.60 38.50 14.01
C ALA A 62 1.45 37.75 13.29
N GLU A 63 0.67 38.46 12.46
CA GLU A 63 -0.40 37.83 11.67
C GLU A 63 0.13 36.74 10.73
N LEU A 64 1.27 36.99 10.06
CA LEU A 64 1.91 36.01 9.18
C LEU A 64 2.44 34.79 9.95
N GLU A 65 2.92 34.98 11.18
CA GLU A 65 3.37 33.88 12.04
C GLU A 65 2.21 32.98 12.48
N GLU A 66 1.07 33.55 12.82
CA GLU A 66 -0.15 32.79 13.13
C GLU A 66 -0.60 31.94 11.95
N VAL A 67 -0.65 32.52 10.74
CA VAL A 67 -0.98 31.78 9.51
C VAL A 67 0.02 30.66 9.25
N ARG A 68 1.32 30.90 9.46
CA ARG A 68 2.36 29.85 9.33
C ARG A 68 2.24 28.78 10.40
N ALA A 69 1.88 29.12 11.63
CA ALA A 69 1.65 28.17 12.71
C ALA A 69 0.45 27.26 12.39
N LEU A 70 -0.67 27.83 11.93
CA LEU A 70 -1.84 27.07 11.49
C LEU A 70 -1.52 26.13 10.32
N ARG A 71 -0.74 26.59 9.32
CA ARG A 71 -0.29 25.73 8.21
C ARG A 71 0.60 24.59 8.70
N ARG A 72 1.49 24.84 9.67
CA ARG A 72 2.34 23.80 10.27
C ARG A 72 1.50 22.78 11.05
N ALA A 73 0.54 23.23 11.85
CA ALA A 73 -0.38 22.36 12.58
C ALA A 73 -1.20 21.48 11.63
N ARG A 74 -1.79 22.05 10.58
CA ARG A 74 -2.53 21.29 9.55
C ARG A 74 -1.65 20.25 8.84
N ARG A 75 -0.40 20.58 8.54
CA ARG A 75 0.56 19.63 7.95
C ARG A 75 0.94 18.53 8.93
N ALA A 76 1.07 18.83 10.22
CA ALA A 76 1.34 17.83 11.24
C ALA A 76 0.16 16.84 11.38
N VAL A 77 -1.07 17.35 11.47
CA VAL A 77 -2.30 16.51 11.51
C VAL A 77 -2.40 15.63 10.26
N ARG A 78 -2.20 16.19 9.06
CA ARG A 78 -2.21 15.40 7.81
C ARG A 78 -1.13 14.33 7.78
N ARG A 79 0.06 14.62 8.29
CA ARG A 79 1.14 13.62 8.38
C ARG A 79 0.79 12.50 9.36
N GLU A 80 0.19 12.84 10.49
CA GLU A 80 -0.26 11.88 11.50
C GLU A 80 -1.40 11.00 10.96
N GLU A 81 -2.38 11.59 10.27
CA GLU A 81 -3.43 10.84 9.56
C GLU A 81 -2.84 9.94 8.46
N GLN A 82 -1.87 10.42 7.71
CA GLN A 82 -1.18 9.61 6.70
C GLN A 82 -0.37 8.46 7.31
N THR A 83 0.29 8.69 8.45
CA THR A 83 1.01 7.62 9.17
C THR A 83 0.04 6.63 9.79
N ARG A 84 -1.10 7.10 10.31
CA ARG A 84 -2.16 6.24 10.83
C ARG A 84 -2.78 5.40 9.72
N ARG A 85 -3.13 6.00 8.58
CA ARG A 85 -3.63 5.28 7.39
C ARG A 85 -2.60 4.33 6.80
N SER A 86 -1.31 4.68 6.80
CA SER A 86 -0.26 3.77 6.31
C SER A 86 0.01 2.63 7.28
N MET A 87 -0.06 2.88 8.60
CA MET A 87 -0.04 1.84 9.62
C MET A 87 -1.28 0.95 9.55
N GLU A 88 -2.47 1.49 9.29
CA GLU A 88 -3.71 0.74 9.05
C GLU A 88 -3.60 -0.10 7.75
N ARG A 89 -2.96 0.43 6.69
CA ARG A 89 -2.65 -0.33 5.47
C ARG A 89 -1.61 -1.43 5.70
N LEU A 90 -0.55 -1.17 6.48
CA LEU A 90 0.48 -2.17 6.82
C LEU A 90 -0.01 -3.18 7.87
N ALA A 91 -0.97 -2.79 8.71
CA ALA A 91 -1.65 -3.65 9.67
C ALA A 91 -2.90 -4.33 9.07
N SER A 92 -3.29 -3.98 7.84
CA SER A 92 -4.43 -4.58 7.17
C SER A 92 -4.25 -6.09 7.17
N VAL A 93 -5.22 -6.75 7.79
CA VAL A 93 -5.25 -8.19 7.95
C VAL A 93 -5.15 -8.88 6.57
N GLU A 94 -5.60 -8.19 5.52
CA GLU A 94 -5.48 -8.56 4.10
C GLU A 94 -4.04 -8.76 3.61
N LEU A 95 -3.07 -7.90 3.97
CA LEU A 95 -1.67 -8.10 3.55
C LEU A 95 -1.04 -9.31 4.24
N ARG A 96 -1.36 -9.55 5.52
CA ARG A 96 -0.92 -10.76 6.24
C ARG A 96 -1.59 -12.02 5.70
N ARG A 97 -2.86 -11.92 5.26
CA ARG A 97 -3.61 -12.97 4.56
C ARG A 97 -2.93 -13.33 3.24
N LEU A 98 -2.61 -12.33 2.41
CA LEU A 98 -1.94 -12.50 1.11
C LEU A 98 -0.53 -13.09 1.23
N GLN A 99 0.26 -12.67 2.23
CA GLN A 99 1.59 -13.24 2.46
C GLN A 99 1.53 -14.70 2.92
N THR A 100 0.57 -15.03 3.79
CA THR A 100 0.36 -16.40 4.27
C THR A 100 -0.13 -17.30 3.12
N TYR A 101 -1.05 -16.81 2.30
CA TYR A 101 -1.56 -17.50 1.11
C TYR A 101 -0.44 -17.78 0.09
N ARG A 102 0.38 -16.76 -0.23
CA ARG A 102 1.53 -16.95 -1.14
C ARG A 102 2.49 -18.00 -0.60
N ARG A 103 2.84 -17.97 0.69
CA ARG A 103 3.74 -18.95 1.29
C ARG A 103 3.17 -20.37 1.29
N ALA A 104 1.86 -20.52 1.52
CA ALA A 104 1.15 -21.78 1.38
C ALA A 104 1.22 -22.31 -0.07
N MET A 105 1.03 -21.42 -1.04
CA MET A 105 1.09 -21.78 -2.46
C MET A 105 2.50 -22.20 -2.90
N TRP A 106 3.54 -21.50 -2.45
CA TRP A 106 4.94 -21.86 -2.75
C TRP A 106 5.34 -23.20 -2.12
N THR A 107 4.94 -23.45 -0.87
CA THR A 107 5.23 -24.72 -0.19
C THR A 107 4.48 -25.89 -0.83
N SER A 108 3.22 -25.72 -1.21
CA SER A 108 2.45 -26.72 -1.94
C SER A 108 3.05 -27.02 -3.31
N ARG A 109 3.40 -25.99 -4.11
CA ARG A 109 4.02 -26.16 -5.43
C ARG A 109 5.39 -26.82 -5.34
N GLY A 110 6.21 -26.44 -4.37
CA GLY A 110 7.51 -27.06 -4.14
C GLY A 110 7.39 -28.56 -3.84
N LEU A 111 6.39 -28.95 -3.06
CA LEU A 111 6.15 -30.35 -2.73
C LEU A 111 5.55 -31.15 -3.90
N VAL A 112 4.70 -30.53 -4.73
CA VAL A 112 4.25 -31.12 -6.01
C VAL A 112 5.45 -31.40 -6.91
N VAL A 113 6.35 -30.43 -7.07
CA VAL A 113 7.57 -30.60 -7.87
C VAL A 113 8.44 -31.74 -7.31
N LEU A 114 8.58 -31.82 -6.00
CA LEU A 114 9.32 -32.89 -5.33
C LEU A 114 8.71 -34.28 -5.62
N VAL A 115 7.39 -34.41 -5.51
CA VAL A 115 6.66 -35.65 -5.82
C VAL A 115 6.84 -36.03 -7.29
N CYS A 116 6.72 -35.09 -8.22
CA CYS A 116 6.96 -35.34 -9.63
C CYS A 116 8.41 -35.79 -9.90
N ALA A 117 9.40 -35.21 -9.23
CA ALA A 117 10.79 -35.63 -9.35
C ALA A 117 11.01 -37.06 -8.81
N ALA A 118 10.38 -37.40 -7.68
CA ALA A 118 10.43 -38.76 -7.13
C ALA A 118 9.73 -39.79 -8.02
N LEU A 119 8.62 -39.43 -8.65
CA LEU A 119 7.92 -40.28 -9.64
C LEU A 119 8.76 -40.46 -10.91
N ALA A 120 9.41 -39.41 -11.41
CA ALA A 120 10.31 -39.50 -12.55
C ALA A 120 11.50 -40.44 -12.25
N TRP A 121 12.04 -40.38 -11.03
CA TRP A 121 13.09 -41.31 -10.59
C TRP A 121 12.57 -42.75 -10.45
N SER A 122 11.38 -42.94 -9.87
CA SER A 122 10.69 -44.25 -9.82
C SER A 122 10.52 -44.83 -11.23
N ALA A 123 10.09 -44.03 -12.19
CA ALA A 123 9.90 -44.45 -13.57
C ALA A 123 11.16 -45.04 -14.20
N VAL A 124 12.30 -44.38 -13.99
CA VAL A 124 13.60 -44.86 -14.49
C VAL A 124 13.97 -46.20 -13.84
N ASN A 125 13.69 -46.38 -12.55
CA ASN A 125 13.95 -47.63 -11.84
C ASN A 125 13.02 -48.76 -12.29
N VAL A 126 11.71 -48.51 -12.40
CA VAL A 126 10.72 -49.47 -12.93
C VAL A 126 11.10 -49.89 -14.34
N GLN A 127 11.49 -48.93 -15.19
CA GLN A 127 11.94 -49.20 -16.54
C GLN A 127 13.19 -50.08 -16.54
N SER A 128 14.19 -49.78 -15.71
CA SER A 128 15.40 -50.61 -15.60
C SER A 128 15.10 -52.05 -15.14
N ASN A 129 14.01 -52.27 -14.39
CA ASN A 129 13.56 -53.57 -13.92
C ASN A 129 12.68 -54.32 -14.94
N LEU A 130 11.67 -53.68 -15.49
CA LEU A 130 10.71 -54.28 -16.43
C LEU A 130 11.30 -54.44 -17.84
N ALA A 131 12.25 -53.59 -18.20
CA ALA A 131 12.91 -53.59 -19.50
C ALA A 131 14.37 -54.08 -19.43
N ALA A 132 14.76 -54.77 -18.36
CA ALA A 132 16.06 -55.42 -18.25
C ALA A 132 16.27 -56.38 -19.45
N GLY A 133 17.08 -55.96 -20.43
CA GLY A 133 17.36 -56.70 -21.66
C GLY A 133 16.62 -56.22 -22.92
N MET A 134 15.75 -55.20 -22.84
CA MET A 134 15.09 -54.59 -24.02
C MET A 134 15.91 -53.42 -24.58
N SER A 135 16.00 -53.35 -25.91
CA SER A 135 16.67 -52.27 -26.64
C SER A 135 15.75 -51.04 -26.76
N PRO A 136 16.28 -49.80 -26.79
CA PRO A 136 15.50 -48.58 -27.07
C PRO A 136 14.75 -48.58 -28.41
N THR A 137 15.09 -49.50 -29.32
CA THR A 137 14.39 -49.76 -30.59
C THR A 137 13.13 -50.61 -30.46
N ASP A 138 12.87 -51.22 -29.29
CA ASP A 138 11.70 -52.05 -29.07
C ASP A 138 10.51 -51.19 -28.60
N PRO A 139 9.34 -51.19 -29.28
CA PRO A 139 8.17 -50.42 -28.83
C PRO A 139 7.67 -50.80 -27.43
N LEU A 140 7.94 -52.03 -26.96
CA LEU A 140 7.63 -52.45 -25.59
C LEU A 140 8.45 -51.71 -24.53
N TRP A 141 9.66 -51.25 -24.88
CA TRP A 141 10.50 -50.40 -24.03
C TRP A 141 9.80 -49.07 -23.70
N TRP A 142 9.16 -48.46 -24.70
CA TRP A 142 8.40 -47.21 -24.54
C TRP A 142 7.06 -47.41 -23.83
N LEU A 143 6.41 -48.55 -24.04
CA LEU A 143 5.14 -48.89 -23.38
C LEU A 143 5.29 -48.96 -21.85
N SER A 144 6.45 -49.39 -21.34
CA SER A 144 6.74 -49.44 -19.91
C SER A 144 6.66 -48.06 -19.24
N PHE A 145 7.16 -47.01 -19.91
CA PHE A 145 7.03 -45.62 -19.45
C PHE A 145 5.58 -45.13 -19.49
N ALA A 146 4.80 -45.55 -20.48
CA ALA A 146 3.40 -45.14 -20.60
C ALA A 146 2.56 -45.62 -19.40
N VAL A 147 2.80 -46.85 -18.93
CA VAL A 147 2.12 -47.40 -17.73
C VAL A 147 2.46 -46.58 -16.48
N GLU A 148 3.73 -46.24 -16.29
CA GLU A 148 4.15 -45.43 -15.13
C GLU A 148 3.59 -44.00 -15.19
N VAL A 149 3.53 -43.39 -16.38
CA VAL A 149 2.93 -42.06 -16.57
C VAL A 149 1.45 -42.06 -16.19
N VAL A 150 0.71 -43.12 -16.53
CA VAL A 150 -0.71 -43.24 -16.17
C VAL A 150 -0.89 -43.35 -14.64
N ILE A 151 -0.10 -44.19 -13.98
CA ILE A 151 -0.16 -44.36 -12.51
C ILE A 151 0.25 -43.07 -11.81
N SER A 152 1.35 -42.46 -12.24
CA SER A 152 1.85 -41.16 -11.73
C SER A 152 0.83 -40.04 -11.94
N GLY A 153 0.15 -40.04 -13.09
CA GLY A 153 -0.93 -39.09 -13.40
C GLY A 153 -2.08 -39.20 -12.40
N PHE A 154 -2.50 -40.42 -12.04
CA PHE A 154 -3.53 -40.61 -11.01
C PHE A 154 -3.06 -40.14 -9.62
N VAL A 155 -1.80 -40.39 -9.25
CA VAL A 155 -1.22 -39.91 -7.98
C VAL A 155 -1.30 -38.38 -7.91
N VAL A 156 -0.82 -37.70 -8.95
CA VAL A 156 -0.80 -36.23 -9.01
C VAL A 156 -2.21 -35.66 -9.05
N ALA A 157 -3.12 -36.27 -9.82
CA ALA A 157 -4.51 -35.85 -9.90
C ALA A 157 -5.21 -35.94 -8.53
N LEU A 158 -4.99 -37.03 -7.79
CA LEU A 158 -5.52 -37.18 -6.43
C LEU A 158 -4.98 -36.09 -5.50
N MET A 159 -3.69 -35.75 -5.60
CA MET A 159 -3.09 -34.69 -4.79
C MET A 159 -3.68 -33.32 -5.11
N LEU A 160 -3.92 -33.00 -6.39
CA LEU A 160 -4.56 -31.76 -6.83
C LEU A 160 -6.00 -31.64 -6.35
N VAL A 161 -6.77 -32.73 -6.40
CA VAL A 161 -8.16 -32.77 -5.89
C VAL A 161 -8.16 -32.62 -4.37
N ALA A 162 -7.26 -33.29 -3.63
CA ALA A 162 -7.13 -33.16 -2.19
C ALA A 162 -6.86 -31.70 -1.77
N THR A 163 -5.92 -31.07 -2.46
CA THR A 163 -5.53 -29.68 -2.23
C THR A 163 -6.72 -28.77 -2.46
N SER A 164 -7.39 -28.92 -3.61
CA SER A 164 -8.51 -28.05 -4.02
C SER A 164 -9.68 -28.18 -3.04
N ALA A 165 -10.04 -29.40 -2.65
CA ALA A 165 -11.10 -29.62 -1.67
C ALA A 165 -10.76 -29.03 -0.29
N SER A 166 -9.51 -29.16 0.17
CA SER A 166 -9.08 -28.56 1.44
C SER A 166 -9.14 -27.02 1.43
N LEU A 167 -8.86 -26.42 0.27
CA LEU A 167 -8.92 -24.96 0.09
C LEU A 167 -10.36 -24.45 -0.01
N TRP A 168 -11.28 -25.26 -0.53
CA TRP A 168 -12.67 -24.88 -0.74
C TRP A 168 -13.59 -25.30 0.42
N GLY A 169 -13.01 -25.87 1.50
CA GLY A 169 -13.76 -26.35 2.66
C GLY A 169 -14.75 -27.47 2.34
N VAL A 170 -14.58 -28.16 1.21
CA VAL A 170 -15.46 -29.25 0.79
C VAL A 170 -15.03 -30.52 1.52
N ASP A 171 -15.96 -31.11 2.27
CA ASP A 171 -15.71 -32.34 3.01
C ASP A 171 -15.74 -33.54 2.05
N LEU A 172 -14.57 -33.92 1.54
CA LEU A 172 -14.40 -35.18 0.83
C LEU A 172 -14.54 -36.33 1.83
N ASP A 173 -15.14 -37.44 1.38
CA ASP A 173 -15.13 -38.70 2.14
C ASP A 173 -13.68 -39.22 2.27
N ARG A 174 -12.97 -38.73 3.30
CA ARG A 174 -11.57 -39.05 3.59
C ARG A 174 -11.34 -40.56 3.64
N GLY A 175 -12.33 -41.32 4.10
CA GLY A 175 -12.25 -42.77 4.17
C GLY A 175 -12.13 -43.41 2.79
N LYS A 176 -12.87 -42.93 1.79
CA LYS A 176 -12.75 -43.41 0.40
C LYS A 176 -11.43 -42.96 -0.22
N MET A 177 -11.04 -41.71 -0.01
CA MET A 177 -9.80 -41.16 -0.57
C MET A 177 -8.56 -41.90 -0.10
N VAL A 178 -8.44 -42.15 1.21
CA VAL A 178 -7.32 -42.89 1.80
C VAL A 178 -7.26 -44.33 1.25
N ARG A 179 -8.39 -44.98 1.01
CA ARG A 179 -8.40 -46.32 0.37
C ARG A 179 -7.87 -46.30 -1.06
N PHE A 180 -8.25 -45.28 -1.85
CA PHE A 180 -7.72 -45.10 -3.20
C PHE A 180 -6.21 -44.83 -3.18
N GLU A 181 -5.75 -43.97 -2.27
CA GLU A 181 -4.34 -43.64 -2.10
C GLU A 181 -3.51 -44.86 -1.69
N ILE A 182 -3.98 -45.63 -0.70
CA ILE A 182 -3.33 -46.88 -0.27
C ILE A 182 -3.31 -47.90 -1.41
N GLY A 183 -4.42 -48.04 -2.15
CA GLY A 183 -4.50 -48.96 -3.28
C GLY A 183 -3.51 -48.61 -4.38
N LEU A 184 -3.41 -47.32 -4.73
CA LEU A 184 -2.48 -46.84 -5.75
C LEU A 184 -1.03 -47.00 -5.29
N MET A 185 -0.72 -46.65 -4.03
CA MET A 185 0.59 -46.90 -3.41
C MET A 185 0.97 -48.37 -3.43
N ALA A 186 0.04 -49.26 -3.09
CA ALA A 186 0.27 -50.69 -3.09
C ALA A 186 0.59 -51.22 -4.49
N VAL A 187 -0.07 -50.68 -5.53
CA VAL A 187 0.24 -50.99 -6.93
C VAL A 187 1.64 -50.50 -7.30
N THR A 188 2.00 -49.26 -6.99
CA THR A 188 3.32 -48.69 -7.31
C THR A 188 4.45 -49.44 -6.60
N VAL A 189 4.29 -49.73 -5.31
CA VAL A 189 5.23 -50.54 -4.53
C VAL A 189 5.30 -51.96 -5.10
N GLY A 190 4.15 -52.58 -5.38
CA GLY A 190 4.08 -53.94 -5.94
C GLY A 190 4.79 -54.06 -7.28
N LEU A 191 4.67 -53.08 -8.17
CA LEU A 191 5.34 -53.06 -9.46
C LEU A 191 6.87 -52.88 -9.33
N ASN A 192 7.32 -52.04 -8.41
CA ASN A 192 8.74 -51.79 -8.18
C ASN A 192 9.44 -52.95 -7.44
N VAL A 193 8.76 -53.55 -6.48
CA VAL A 193 9.34 -54.46 -5.49
C VAL A 193 9.00 -55.92 -5.78
N GLY A 194 7.86 -56.18 -6.43
CA GLY A 194 7.31 -57.51 -6.69
C GLY A 194 8.27 -58.47 -7.39
N PRO A 195 8.94 -58.08 -8.49
CA PRO A 195 9.89 -58.95 -9.18
C PRO A 195 11.03 -59.44 -8.25
N HIS A 196 11.58 -58.56 -7.41
CA HIS A 196 12.67 -58.90 -6.49
C HIS A 196 12.21 -59.75 -5.31
N LEU A 197 10.99 -59.51 -4.80
CA LEU A 197 10.41 -60.36 -3.76
C LEU A 197 10.17 -61.79 -4.27
N ALA A 198 9.66 -61.92 -5.50
CA ALA A 198 9.45 -63.23 -6.12
C ALA A 198 10.78 -63.97 -6.37
N ALA A 199 11.87 -63.24 -6.60
CA ALA A 199 13.21 -63.78 -6.75
C ALA A 199 13.94 -64.08 -5.40
N GLY A 200 13.34 -63.72 -4.25
CA GLY A 200 13.96 -63.89 -2.93
C GLY A 200 15.05 -62.86 -2.60
N GLU A 201 15.16 -61.78 -3.39
CA GLU A 201 16.16 -60.72 -3.25
C GLU A 201 15.68 -59.62 -2.30
N TRP A 202 15.52 -59.93 -1.02
CA TRP A 202 14.96 -59.01 -0.02
C TRP A 202 15.71 -57.66 0.10
N GLY A 203 17.03 -57.68 -0.07
CA GLY A 203 17.85 -56.46 -0.03
C GLY A 203 17.59 -55.54 -1.23
N THR A 204 17.48 -56.11 -2.43
CA THR A 204 17.16 -55.37 -3.65
C THR A 204 15.73 -54.88 -3.61
N ALA A 205 14.78 -55.72 -3.18
CA ALA A 205 13.39 -55.35 -2.94
C ALA A 205 13.25 -54.11 -2.03
N ALA A 206 14.03 -54.05 -0.94
CA ALA A 206 14.03 -52.89 -0.05
C ALA A 206 14.52 -51.62 -0.76
N GLN A 207 15.57 -51.71 -1.59
CA GLN A 207 16.11 -50.56 -2.34
C GLN A 207 15.08 -50.00 -3.34
N PHE A 208 14.42 -50.88 -4.08
CA PHE A 208 13.40 -50.49 -5.05
C PHE A 208 12.09 -50.01 -4.41
N SER A 209 11.86 -50.32 -3.12
CA SER A 209 10.73 -49.77 -2.36
C SER A 209 10.91 -48.30 -1.97
N ALA A 210 12.15 -47.81 -1.93
CA ALA A 210 12.48 -46.51 -1.34
C ALA A 210 11.79 -45.34 -2.07
N ALA A 211 11.77 -45.35 -3.41
CA ALA A 211 11.16 -44.27 -4.18
C ALA A 211 9.61 -44.21 -4.01
N PRO A 212 8.86 -45.31 -4.19
CA PRO A 212 7.42 -45.33 -3.90
C PRO A 212 7.08 -44.92 -2.45
N VAL A 213 7.86 -45.39 -1.48
CA VAL A 213 7.65 -45.02 -0.06
C VAL A 213 7.89 -43.52 0.17
N MET A 214 8.91 -42.93 -0.46
CA MET A 214 9.15 -41.48 -0.40
C MET A 214 8.01 -40.68 -1.04
N VAL A 215 7.44 -41.16 -2.15
CA VAL A 215 6.26 -40.53 -2.77
C VAL A 215 5.08 -40.56 -1.80
N GLY A 216 4.81 -41.69 -1.15
CA GLY A 216 3.72 -41.82 -0.17
C GLY A 216 3.91 -40.92 1.05
N ALA A 217 5.13 -40.87 1.58
CA ALA A 217 5.47 -39.94 2.65
C ALA A 217 5.30 -38.47 2.23
N GLY A 218 5.68 -38.13 1.00
CA GLY A 218 5.50 -36.80 0.42
C GLY A 218 4.03 -36.41 0.24
N MET A 219 3.20 -37.31 -0.27
CA MET A 219 1.75 -37.11 -0.40
C MET A 219 1.09 -36.92 0.97
N TRP A 220 1.45 -37.75 1.95
CA TRP A 220 0.93 -37.61 3.32
C TRP A 220 1.32 -36.27 3.96
N LEU A 221 2.60 -35.89 3.81
CA LEU A 221 3.10 -34.60 4.29
C LEU A 221 2.41 -33.43 3.57
N HIS A 222 2.13 -33.56 2.28
CA HIS A 222 1.36 -32.59 1.50
C HIS A 222 0.01 -32.31 2.13
N GLY A 223 -0.78 -33.38 2.32
CA GLY A 223 -2.12 -33.29 2.88
C GLY A 223 -2.12 -32.71 4.29
N TRP A 224 -1.14 -33.09 5.12
CA TRP A 224 -0.97 -32.53 6.46
C TRP A 224 -0.66 -31.03 6.44
N ILE A 225 0.28 -30.59 5.59
CA ILE A 225 0.63 -29.18 5.44
C ILE A 225 -0.56 -28.38 4.90
N ALA A 226 -1.24 -28.89 3.88
CA ALA A 226 -2.42 -28.25 3.30
C ALA A 226 -3.53 -28.05 4.35
N GLN A 227 -3.80 -29.07 5.16
CA GLN A 227 -4.74 -28.96 6.27
C GLN A 227 -4.32 -27.90 7.29
N ARG A 228 -3.02 -27.84 7.66
CA ARG A 228 -2.53 -26.81 8.60
C ARG A 228 -2.69 -25.40 8.05
N TYR A 229 -2.43 -25.18 6.76
CA TYR A 229 -2.68 -23.89 6.14
C TYR A 229 -4.16 -23.53 6.08
N SER A 230 -5.05 -24.49 5.82
CA SER A 230 -6.51 -24.22 5.85
C SER A 230 -6.97 -23.72 7.22
N LEU A 231 -6.43 -24.29 8.31
CA LEU A 231 -6.74 -23.86 9.68
C LEU A 231 -6.19 -22.46 9.98
N ILE A 232 -4.97 -22.16 9.54
CA ILE A 232 -4.36 -20.83 9.73
C ILE A 232 -5.15 -19.77 8.96
N LEU A 233 -5.60 -20.11 7.75
CA LEU A 233 -6.40 -19.19 6.93
C LEU A 233 -7.80 -18.98 7.51
N ALA A 234 -8.46 -20.04 7.96
CA ALA A 234 -9.76 -19.94 8.63
C ALA A 234 -9.70 -19.10 9.91
N GLU A 235 -8.62 -19.23 10.70
CA GLU A 235 -8.38 -18.40 11.89
C GLU A 235 -8.04 -16.94 11.54
N ALA A 236 -7.38 -16.69 10.42
CA ALA A 236 -7.15 -15.33 9.94
C ALA A 236 -8.46 -14.67 9.50
N ASP A 237 -9.29 -15.41 8.76
CA ASP A 237 -10.58 -14.95 8.23
C ASP A 237 -11.59 -14.69 9.37
N SER A 238 -11.63 -15.55 10.40
CA SER A 238 -12.49 -15.36 11.57
C SER A 238 -12.15 -14.07 12.33
N ARG A 239 -10.85 -13.73 12.43
CA ARG A 239 -10.38 -12.50 13.07
C ARG A 239 -10.79 -11.24 12.30
N VAL A 240 -10.75 -11.29 10.96
CA VAL A 240 -11.27 -10.21 10.10
C VAL A 240 -12.76 -10.00 10.37
N ALA A 241 -13.55 -11.07 10.26
CA ALA A 241 -15.00 -11.00 10.46
C ALA A 241 -15.37 -10.45 11.86
N THR A 242 -14.62 -10.83 12.92
CA THR A 242 -14.84 -10.25 14.25
C THR A 242 -14.46 -8.78 14.36
N ALA A 243 -13.41 -8.33 13.65
CA ALA A 243 -12.99 -6.93 13.66
C ALA A 243 -14.00 -6.04 12.93
N GLU A 244 -14.48 -6.49 11.76
CA GLU A 244 -15.54 -5.82 11.00
C GLU A 244 -16.85 -5.75 11.79
N ALA A 245 -17.23 -6.85 12.47
CA ALA A 245 -18.40 -6.87 13.32
C ALA A 245 -18.29 -5.92 14.53
N GLN A 246 -17.10 -5.80 15.13
CA GLN A 246 -16.86 -4.84 16.22
C GLN A 246 -16.92 -3.39 15.72
N GLU A 247 -16.37 -3.12 14.54
CA GLU A 247 -16.39 -1.80 13.92
C GLU A 247 -17.81 -1.38 13.50
N ALA A 248 -18.64 -2.31 13.03
CA ALA A 248 -20.06 -2.08 12.72
C ALA A 248 -20.93 -1.79 13.96
N VAL A 249 -20.56 -2.30 15.14
CA VAL A 249 -21.30 -2.08 16.40
C VAL A 249 -20.99 -0.71 17.04
N LEU A 250 -19.81 -0.14 16.77
CA LEU A 250 -19.41 1.19 17.28
C LEU A 250 -20.32 2.35 16.82
N PRO A 251 -20.73 2.49 15.55
CA PRO A 251 -21.65 3.54 15.13
C PRO A 251 -23.07 3.34 15.67
N GLU A 252 -23.53 2.10 15.85
CA GLU A 252 -24.86 1.83 16.42
C GLU A 252 -24.92 2.17 17.91
N ARG A 253 -23.86 1.87 18.68
CA ARG A 253 -23.77 2.33 20.08
C ARG A 253 -23.66 3.85 20.21
N ALA A 254 -22.89 4.50 19.32
CA ALA A 254 -22.81 5.95 19.29
C ALA A 254 -24.15 6.61 18.92
N ALA A 255 -24.96 5.97 18.06
CA ALA A 255 -26.31 6.43 17.72
C ALA A 255 -27.31 6.24 18.88
N VAL A 256 -27.21 5.13 19.62
CA VAL A 256 -28.05 4.86 20.80
C VAL A 256 -27.69 5.78 21.97
N GLU A 257 -26.41 6.07 22.20
CA GLU A 257 -25.97 7.03 23.23
C GLU A 257 -26.25 8.49 22.83
N GLY A 258 -26.15 8.82 21.54
CA GLY A 258 -26.48 10.15 20.99
C GLY A 258 -27.97 10.50 21.00
N SER A 259 -28.86 9.51 21.11
CA SER A 259 -30.32 9.71 21.17
C SER A 259 -30.83 10.26 22.51
N SER A 260 -29.95 10.54 23.47
CA SER A 260 -30.33 11.11 24.78
C SER A 260 -29.97 12.60 24.97
N ALA A 261 -29.51 13.30 23.92
CA ALA A 261 -29.34 14.75 23.92
C ALA A 261 -30.54 15.47 23.26
N PRO A 262 -30.99 16.64 23.78
CA PRO A 262 -32.23 17.27 23.33
C PRO A 262 -32.08 17.86 21.92
N ALA A 263 -33.14 17.65 21.14
CA ALA A 263 -33.31 18.07 19.76
C ALA A 263 -33.05 19.57 19.56
N GLY A 264 -32.17 19.89 18.60
CA GLY A 264 -31.98 21.27 18.16
C GLY A 264 -30.78 21.45 17.25
N ALA A 265 -30.85 20.98 16.00
CA ALA A 265 -30.25 21.63 14.84
C ALA A 265 -30.55 20.80 13.58
N ASN A 266 -31.43 21.31 12.73
CA ASN A 266 -31.55 20.87 11.35
C ASN A 266 -30.21 21.19 10.64
N SER A 267 -29.44 20.17 10.26
CA SER A 267 -28.43 20.32 9.22
C SER A 267 -29.00 19.78 7.92
N GLU A 268 -29.42 20.72 7.10
CA GLU A 268 -29.64 20.62 5.66
C GLU A 268 -28.47 19.84 5.03
N SER A 269 -28.76 18.65 4.50
CA SER A 269 -27.80 17.82 3.78
C SER A 269 -27.41 18.51 2.48
N ALA A 270 -26.19 19.04 2.42
CA ALA A 270 -25.59 19.52 1.18
C ALA A 270 -25.52 18.40 0.14
N PRO A 271 -25.79 18.66 -1.15
CA PRO A 271 -25.65 17.65 -2.18
C PRO A 271 -24.16 17.32 -2.36
N MET A 272 -23.78 16.07 -2.10
CA MET A 272 -22.48 15.53 -2.46
C MET A 272 -22.32 15.64 -3.99
N ALA A 273 -21.30 16.37 -4.43
CA ALA A 273 -20.91 16.43 -5.83
C ALA A 273 -20.56 15.01 -6.30
N HIS A 274 -21.39 14.45 -7.17
CA HIS A 274 -21.06 13.21 -7.87
C HIS A 274 -19.76 13.43 -8.66
N LEU A 275 -18.71 12.68 -8.33
CA LEU A 275 -17.50 12.64 -9.13
C LEU A 275 -17.89 12.10 -10.52
N ASP A 276 -17.71 12.88 -11.57
CA ASP A 276 -18.05 12.45 -12.93
C ASP A 276 -16.98 11.46 -13.42
N LEU A 277 -17.20 10.17 -13.11
CA LEU A 277 -16.28 9.06 -13.41
C LEU A 277 -15.91 8.99 -14.90
N ARG A 278 -16.83 9.39 -15.78
CA ARG A 278 -16.60 9.43 -17.22
C ARG A 278 -15.59 10.51 -17.60
N ARG A 279 -15.71 11.71 -17.01
CA ARG A 279 -14.74 12.78 -17.20
C ARG A 279 -13.35 12.39 -16.69
N LEU A 280 -13.31 11.66 -15.57
CA LEU A 280 -12.06 11.16 -15.01
C LEU A 280 -11.44 10.07 -15.91
N ALA A 281 -12.25 9.18 -16.48
CA ALA A 281 -11.81 8.19 -17.46
C ALA A 281 -11.23 8.85 -18.74
N GLU A 282 -11.87 9.89 -19.26
CA GLU A 282 -11.36 10.65 -20.42
C GLU A 282 -9.99 11.30 -20.13
N GLU A 283 -9.80 11.86 -18.94
CA GLU A 283 -8.53 12.49 -18.55
C GLU A 283 -7.40 11.48 -18.34
N ILE A 284 -7.71 10.28 -17.80
CA ILE A 284 -6.75 9.17 -17.72
C ILE A 284 -6.29 8.77 -19.12
N VAL A 285 -7.23 8.53 -20.03
CA VAL A 285 -6.93 8.12 -21.41
C VAL A 285 -6.07 9.17 -22.14
N ASP A 286 -6.32 10.46 -21.90
CA ASP A 286 -5.56 11.55 -22.51
C ASP A 286 -4.14 11.70 -21.88
N LYS A 287 -3.97 11.49 -20.56
CA LYS A 287 -2.66 11.57 -19.87
C LYS A 287 -1.76 10.37 -20.12
N VAL A 288 -2.32 9.17 -20.32
CA VAL A 288 -1.55 7.95 -20.62
C VAL A 288 -0.86 8.04 -21.98
N GLY A 289 -1.29 8.96 -22.85
CA GLY A 289 -0.55 9.30 -24.07
C GLY A 289 -0.40 8.09 -25.00
N TYR A 290 -1.52 7.60 -25.55
CA TYR A 290 -1.50 6.58 -26.60
C TYR A 290 -0.97 7.15 -27.93
N SER A 291 0.34 7.33 -28.00
CA SER A 291 1.10 7.67 -29.21
C SER A 291 1.53 6.39 -29.95
N ASN A 292 0.60 5.65 -30.59
CA ASN A 292 0.85 4.93 -31.87
C ASN A 292 -0.32 4.04 -32.34
N HIS A 293 -0.88 4.43 -33.49
CA HIS A 293 -1.24 3.63 -34.68
C HIS A 293 -1.99 2.27 -34.65
N TYR A 294 -2.39 1.67 -33.52
CA TYR A 294 -3.05 0.36 -33.54
C TYR A 294 -4.12 0.16 -32.44
N MET A 295 -5.09 1.07 -32.33
CA MET A 295 -6.38 0.80 -31.65
C MET A 295 -7.47 1.68 -32.28
N PRO A 296 -8.64 1.15 -32.72
CA PRO A 296 -9.52 1.89 -33.62
C PRO A 296 -10.56 2.77 -32.90
N ASP A 297 -10.68 2.76 -31.57
CA ASP A 297 -11.82 3.44 -30.94
C ASP A 297 -11.52 3.97 -29.53
N ARG A 298 -11.24 5.28 -29.43
CA ARG A 298 -11.07 6.02 -28.16
C ARG A 298 -12.28 5.85 -27.24
N VAL A 299 -13.47 5.78 -27.82
CA VAL A 299 -14.73 5.64 -27.07
C VAL A 299 -14.73 4.34 -26.27
N ARG A 300 -14.27 3.25 -26.89
CA ARG A 300 -14.21 1.93 -26.26
C ARG A 300 -13.19 1.86 -25.12
N VAL A 301 -12.08 2.57 -25.24
CA VAL A 301 -11.04 2.61 -24.18
C VAL A 301 -11.56 3.40 -22.97
N VAL A 302 -12.23 4.52 -23.21
CA VAL A 302 -12.88 5.31 -22.14
C VAL A 302 -13.95 4.48 -21.43
N GLU A 303 -14.77 3.73 -22.17
CA GLU A 303 -15.81 2.86 -21.59
C GLU A 303 -15.22 1.75 -20.71
N ILE A 304 -14.08 1.16 -21.12
CA ILE A 304 -13.37 0.16 -20.32
C ILE A 304 -12.83 0.79 -19.03
N VAL A 305 -12.22 1.97 -19.10
CA VAL A 305 -11.70 2.68 -17.92
C VAL A 305 -12.83 3.09 -16.98
N GLU A 306 -13.93 3.62 -17.50
CA GLU A 306 -15.13 3.96 -16.73
C GLU A 306 -15.70 2.73 -16.02
N THR A 307 -15.78 1.59 -16.72
CA THR A 307 -16.23 0.33 -16.13
C THR A 307 -15.30 -0.13 -15.01
N ILE A 308 -13.97 -0.07 -15.21
CA ILE A 308 -12.99 -0.42 -14.16
C ILE A 308 -13.22 0.43 -12.91
N LEU A 309 -13.38 1.75 -13.07
CA LEU A 309 -13.52 2.67 -11.94
C LEU A 309 -14.84 2.49 -11.20
N THR A 310 -15.94 2.29 -11.94
CA THR A 310 -17.27 2.08 -11.36
C THR A 310 -17.33 0.77 -10.57
N THR A 311 -16.79 -0.30 -11.16
CA THR A 311 -16.76 -1.62 -10.52
C THR A 311 -15.84 -1.63 -9.29
N TYR A 312 -14.71 -0.90 -9.35
CA TYR A 312 -13.83 -0.72 -8.21
C TYR A 312 -14.48 0.10 -7.08
N GLU A 313 -15.21 1.18 -7.39
CA GLU A 313 -15.96 1.97 -6.40
C GLU A 313 -17.06 1.13 -5.71
N SER A 314 -17.64 0.17 -6.44
CA SER A 314 -18.62 -0.78 -5.88
C SER A 314 -18.03 -1.83 -4.92
N GLY A 315 -16.70 -1.82 -4.73
CA GLY A 315 -15.99 -2.68 -3.77
C GLY A 315 -15.48 -4.01 -4.34
N GLU A 316 -15.51 -4.18 -5.67
CA GLU A 316 -15.03 -5.39 -6.32
C GLU A 316 -13.49 -5.43 -6.38
N SER A 317 -12.91 -6.63 -6.25
CA SER A 317 -11.45 -6.78 -6.20
C SER A 317 -10.81 -6.56 -7.57
N VAL A 318 -9.58 -6.04 -7.59
CA VAL A 318 -8.82 -5.76 -8.82
C VAL A 318 -8.65 -7.04 -9.68
N ASP A 319 -8.48 -8.20 -9.03
CA ASP A 319 -8.36 -9.48 -9.73
C ASP A 319 -9.69 -9.91 -10.37
N ALA A 320 -10.83 -9.61 -9.73
CA ALA A 320 -12.15 -9.89 -10.31
C ALA A 320 -12.44 -8.99 -11.52
N ILE A 321 -12.12 -7.70 -11.42
CA ILE A 321 -12.26 -6.72 -12.53
C ILE A 321 -11.37 -7.10 -13.71
N ALA A 322 -10.11 -7.45 -13.45
CA ALA A 322 -9.16 -7.90 -14.48
C ALA A 322 -9.66 -9.15 -15.21
N ASN A 323 -10.17 -10.14 -14.47
CA ASN A 323 -10.74 -11.35 -15.06
C ASN A 323 -12.02 -11.08 -15.86
N GLN A 324 -12.91 -10.21 -15.37
CA GLN A 324 -14.18 -9.88 -16.03
C GLN A 324 -13.97 -9.15 -17.37
N LEU A 325 -12.97 -8.27 -17.42
CA LEU A 325 -12.64 -7.47 -18.61
C LEU A 325 -11.57 -8.12 -19.50
N ASN A 326 -11.08 -9.30 -19.12
CA ASN A 326 -9.98 -10.01 -19.79
C ASN A 326 -8.74 -9.12 -19.98
N LEU A 327 -8.37 -8.39 -18.93
CA LEU A 327 -7.22 -7.49 -18.86
C LEU A 327 -6.15 -8.06 -17.93
N HIS A 328 -4.92 -7.57 -18.07
CA HIS A 328 -3.87 -7.93 -17.13
C HIS A 328 -4.10 -7.17 -15.81
N THR A 329 -3.94 -7.84 -14.65
CA THR A 329 -4.12 -7.20 -13.33
C THR A 329 -3.27 -5.93 -13.19
N ALA A 330 -2.06 -5.92 -13.77
CA ALA A 330 -1.18 -4.76 -13.75
C ALA A 330 -1.79 -3.51 -14.41
N ASP A 331 -2.54 -3.70 -15.50
CA ASP A 331 -3.16 -2.60 -16.26
C ASP A 331 -4.32 -1.99 -15.46
N VAL A 332 -5.10 -2.83 -14.78
CA VAL A 332 -6.19 -2.39 -13.90
C VAL A 332 -5.65 -1.61 -12.70
N VAL A 333 -4.55 -2.08 -12.09
CA VAL A 333 -3.86 -1.34 -11.01
C VAL A 333 -3.34 0.00 -11.50
N GLU A 334 -2.77 0.06 -12.71
CA GLU A 334 -2.23 1.31 -13.27
C GLU A 334 -3.33 2.35 -13.49
N VAL A 335 -4.50 1.93 -14.02
CA VAL A 335 -5.67 2.80 -14.21
C VAL A 335 -6.18 3.34 -12.88
N ILE A 336 -6.31 2.48 -11.85
CA ILE A 336 -6.78 2.89 -10.51
C ILE A 336 -5.77 3.84 -9.84
N ASP A 337 -4.48 3.58 -9.97
CA ASP A 337 -3.41 4.43 -9.43
C ASP A 337 -3.36 5.80 -10.12
N GLN A 338 -3.58 5.84 -11.43
CA GLN A 338 -3.72 7.09 -12.19
C GLN A 338 -4.97 7.86 -11.78
N ALA A 339 -6.11 7.18 -11.59
CA ALA A 339 -7.32 7.81 -11.08
C ALA A 339 -7.09 8.46 -9.71
N GLY A 340 -6.43 7.74 -8.78
CA GLY A 340 -6.07 8.27 -7.47
C GLY A 340 -5.18 9.51 -7.56
N ARG A 341 -4.16 9.49 -8.42
CA ARG A 341 -3.30 10.65 -8.68
C ARG A 341 -4.07 11.85 -9.24
N LEU A 342 -5.02 11.62 -10.16
CA LEU A 342 -5.82 12.69 -10.75
C LEU A 342 -6.75 13.36 -9.74
N VAL A 343 -7.40 12.57 -8.90
CA VAL A 343 -8.23 13.08 -7.79
C VAL A 343 -7.38 13.91 -6.83
N ASP A 344 -6.17 13.44 -6.50
CA ASP A 344 -5.24 14.17 -5.63
C ASP A 344 -4.71 15.46 -6.28
N GLU A 345 -4.42 15.46 -7.60
CA GLU A 345 -4.01 16.64 -8.37
C GLU A 345 -5.13 17.69 -8.46
N HIS A 346 -6.39 17.25 -8.51
CA HIS A 346 -7.57 18.09 -8.69
C HIS A 346 -8.37 18.31 -7.41
N ALA A 347 -7.87 17.87 -6.25
CA ALA A 347 -8.53 18.05 -4.95
C ALA A 347 -8.82 19.54 -4.62
N ASP A 348 -8.01 20.46 -5.17
CA ASP A 348 -8.20 21.92 -5.07
C ASP A 348 -9.10 22.50 -6.20
N ALA A 349 -9.36 21.74 -7.27
CA ALA A 349 -10.15 22.17 -8.44
C ALA A 349 -11.62 21.69 -8.37
N PHE A 350 -11.88 20.50 -7.80
CA PHE A 350 -13.25 19.99 -7.60
C PHE A 350 -14.01 20.65 -6.45
N THR A 351 -13.35 21.54 -5.69
CA THR A 351 -14.01 22.38 -4.67
C THR A 351 -14.60 23.68 -5.22
N VAL A 352 -14.52 23.95 -6.54
CA VAL A 352 -15.02 25.21 -7.12
C VAL A 352 -15.81 24.97 -8.41
N THR A 353 -17.13 24.80 -8.27
CA THR A 353 -18.12 25.52 -9.10
C THR A 353 -19.47 25.51 -8.39
N VAL A 354 -19.72 26.57 -7.61
CA VAL A 354 -21.07 26.99 -7.24
C VAL A 354 -21.49 28.04 -8.27
N THR A 355 -22.47 27.70 -9.09
CA THR A 355 -23.40 28.64 -9.72
C THR A 355 -24.79 28.04 -9.67
#